data_AF-A0A2P2L406-F1
#
_entry.id   AF-A0A2P2L406-F1
#
_cell.length_a   1.000
_cell.length_b   1.000
_cell.length_c   1.000
_cell.angle_alpha   90.00
_cell.angle_beta   90.00
_cell.angle_gamma   90.00
#
_symmetry.space_group_name_H-M   'P 1'
#
loop_
_entity.id
_entity.type
_entity.pdbx_description
1 polymer ?
#
loop_
_entity_poly.entity_id
_entity_poly.type
_entity_poly.pdbx_seq_one_letter_code
_entity_poly.pdbx_strand_id
1 'polypeptide(L)'
;MKWIGFVESFPVHSQDCSRVLTGLNEELALKSVLLGNGLTPSEADFIVFAAIHSFVIGLPDSEKGKLPHVMRWIDYIQGKENLGKLFEKILVKKAQFKPQSTKLVSNLQADSSAKGTSQNTKKAEKSEAELNLKKSDNGKTAMGNKESTPEKKGSPETEAVEKDKEVNVSLLNLQVGLIRKAWKHPSADSLLVEEIDVGDAKLRQVVSGLAKYFDPDELMNRRVVLITNVKPGKLRDVMSEGLVLCASSKDHTVVEPLIPPESAKIGECISFSGIDGKPEGVLNPKKKQFEKIAPNLFTDDKGVATFKGIPFMTSGGPCTSSISKASIK
;
A
#
# COMPACT_ATOMS: atom_id res chain seq x y z
N MET A 1 12.40 -29.20 -15.04
CA MET A 1 13.61 -29.70 -14.38
C MET A 1 13.26 -30.56 -13.17
N LYS A 2 14.04 -31.62 -12.86
CA LYS A 2 14.14 -32.17 -11.49
C LYS A 2 15.31 -31.46 -10.82
N TRP A 3 15.03 -30.44 -9.99
CA TRP A 3 16.06 -29.51 -9.50
C TRP A 3 17.12 -30.15 -8.60
N ILE A 4 16.76 -31.14 -7.78
CA ILE A 4 17.72 -31.91 -6.97
C ILE A 4 18.77 -32.57 -7.87
N GLY A 5 18.32 -33.39 -8.83
CA GLY A 5 19.19 -34.07 -9.78
C GLY A 5 19.96 -33.13 -10.72
N PHE A 6 19.48 -31.90 -10.96
CA PHE A 6 20.25 -30.86 -11.67
C PHE A 6 21.44 -30.38 -10.84
N VAL A 7 21.27 -30.19 -9.52
CA VAL A 7 22.37 -29.78 -8.64
C VAL A 7 23.36 -30.92 -8.40
N GLU A 8 22.87 -32.15 -8.20
CA GLU A 8 23.71 -33.36 -8.09
C GLU A 8 24.53 -33.66 -9.35
N SER A 9 24.06 -33.20 -10.53
CA SER A 9 24.76 -33.35 -11.81
C SER A 9 25.41 -32.06 -12.31
N PHE A 10 25.44 -30.98 -11.51
CA PHE A 10 26.09 -29.74 -11.93
C PHE A 10 27.63 -29.95 -12.00
N PRO A 11 28.25 -29.83 -13.18
CA PRO A 11 29.62 -30.25 -13.38
C PRO A 11 30.63 -29.25 -12.79
N VAL A 12 31.82 -29.74 -12.45
CA VAL A 12 32.95 -28.90 -11.98
C VAL A 12 33.83 -28.43 -13.16
N HIS A 13 33.52 -28.85 -14.39
CA HIS A 13 34.31 -28.58 -15.59
C HIS A 13 33.62 -27.57 -16.52
N SER A 14 34.34 -26.49 -16.84
CA SER A 14 33.83 -25.26 -17.48
C SER A 14 32.96 -25.47 -18.73
N GLN A 15 33.33 -26.40 -19.61
CA GLN A 15 32.63 -26.64 -20.87
C GLN A 15 31.23 -27.25 -20.65
N ASP A 16 31.10 -28.17 -19.70
CA ASP A 16 29.82 -28.78 -19.35
C ASP A 16 28.95 -27.81 -18.55
N CYS A 17 29.53 -26.97 -17.68
CA CYS A 17 28.82 -25.90 -16.96
C CYS A 17 28.06 -25.00 -17.94
N SER A 18 28.71 -24.61 -19.04
CA SER A 18 28.12 -23.77 -20.09
C SER A 18 26.91 -24.44 -20.76
N ARG A 19 27.02 -25.74 -21.08
CA ARG A 19 25.90 -26.51 -21.66
C ARG A 19 24.71 -26.63 -20.71
N VAL A 20 24.98 -26.90 -19.43
CA VAL A 20 23.96 -27.02 -18.37
C VAL A 20 23.26 -25.68 -18.12
N LEU A 21 24.00 -24.57 -18.16
CA LEU A 21 23.43 -23.22 -18.07
C LEU A 21 22.58 -22.81 -19.28
N THR A 22 22.94 -23.24 -20.50
CA THR A 22 22.09 -23.01 -21.69
C THR A 22 20.73 -23.70 -21.52
N GLY A 23 20.70 -24.96 -21.08
CA GLY A 23 19.44 -25.66 -20.79
C GLY A 23 18.62 -25.03 -19.66
N LEU A 24 19.28 -24.53 -18.61
CA LEU A 24 18.62 -23.76 -17.55
C LEU A 24 18.03 -22.43 -18.08
N ASN A 25 18.74 -21.76 -18.98
CA ASN A 25 18.29 -20.53 -19.63
C ASN A 25 17.05 -20.77 -20.51
N GLU A 26 16.97 -21.90 -21.20
CA GLU A 26 15.78 -22.31 -21.96
C GLU A 26 14.58 -22.62 -21.04
N GLU A 27 14.76 -23.37 -19.94
CA GLU A 27 13.66 -23.58 -18.97
C GLU A 27 13.19 -22.28 -18.29
N LEU A 28 14.09 -21.30 -18.09
CA LEU A 28 13.78 -19.98 -17.51
C LEU A 28 13.21 -18.97 -18.53
N ALA A 29 13.12 -19.31 -19.81
CA ALA A 29 12.55 -18.42 -20.83
C ALA A 29 11.05 -18.14 -20.59
N LEU A 30 10.30 -19.15 -20.12
CA LEU A 30 8.87 -19.07 -19.83
C LEU A 30 8.54 -19.04 -18.33
N LYS A 31 9.56 -19.01 -17.44
CA LYS A 31 9.39 -19.17 -16.00
C LYS A 31 10.12 -18.10 -15.21
N SER A 32 9.38 -17.34 -14.40
CA SER A 32 9.98 -16.34 -13.50
C SER A 32 10.82 -16.97 -12.39
N VAL A 33 10.45 -18.16 -11.92
CA VAL A 33 11.07 -18.99 -10.87
C VAL A 33 10.95 -20.48 -11.23
N LEU A 34 11.74 -21.35 -10.60
CA LEU A 34 11.83 -22.78 -10.94
C LEU A 34 10.63 -23.61 -10.46
N LEU A 35 10.04 -23.26 -9.32
CA LEU A 35 8.79 -23.85 -8.79
C LEU A 35 7.85 -22.76 -8.24
N GLY A 36 6.56 -23.10 -8.15
CA GLY A 36 5.52 -22.19 -7.68
C GLY A 36 4.90 -21.32 -8.78
N ASN A 37 3.99 -20.44 -8.38
CA ASN A 37 3.10 -19.70 -9.30
C ASN A 37 3.77 -18.53 -10.05
N GLY A 38 5.09 -18.55 -10.24
CA GLY A 38 5.84 -17.49 -10.94
C GLY A 38 6.13 -16.22 -10.13
N LEU A 39 5.58 -16.08 -8.91
CA LEU A 39 5.57 -14.81 -8.15
C LEU A 39 6.54 -14.75 -6.96
N THR A 40 7.08 -15.89 -6.51
CA THR A 40 7.93 -16.00 -5.30
C THR A 40 9.02 -17.04 -5.53
N PRO A 41 10.30 -16.78 -5.16
CA PRO A 41 11.34 -17.81 -5.17
C PRO A 41 10.98 -18.98 -4.24
N SER A 42 11.33 -20.20 -4.66
CA SER A 42 11.20 -21.42 -3.86
C SER A 42 12.55 -21.89 -3.31
N GLU A 43 12.55 -22.89 -2.42
CA GLU A 43 13.79 -23.55 -1.97
C GLU A 43 14.64 -24.06 -3.15
N ALA A 44 13.98 -24.58 -4.19
CA ALA A 44 14.65 -25.02 -5.41
C ALA A 44 15.36 -23.87 -6.15
N ASP A 45 14.81 -22.65 -6.10
CA ASP A 45 15.43 -21.47 -6.69
C ASP A 45 16.74 -21.11 -5.96
N PHE A 46 16.72 -21.09 -4.63
CA PHE A 46 17.90 -20.79 -3.82
C PHE A 46 18.97 -21.89 -3.93
N ILE A 47 18.58 -23.16 -3.96
CA ILE A 47 19.50 -24.30 -4.06
C ILE A 47 20.16 -24.36 -5.44
N VAL A 48 19.42 -24.14 -6.53
CA VAL A 48 20.00 -24.04 -7.88
C VAL A 48 20.83 -22.76 -8.04
N PHE A 49 20.42 -21.64 -7.44
CA PHE A 49 21.21 -20.40 -7.45
C PHE A 49 22.57 -20.62 -6.78
N ALA A 50 22.60 -21.22 -5.59
CA ALA A 50 23.83 -21.53 -4.87
C ALA A 50 24.76 -22.46 -5.66
N ALA A 51 24.20 -23.47 -6.34
CA ALA A 51 24.96 -24.41 -7.16
C ALA A 51 25.66 -23.76 -8.36
N ILE A 52 24.99 -22.80 -9.04
CA ILE A 52 25.57 -22.15 -10.23
C ILE A 52 26.36 -20.87 -9.92
N HIS A 53 26.20 -20.29 -8.72
CA HIS A 53 26.70 -18.96 -8.37
C HIS A 53 28.20 -18.79 -8.65
N SER A 54 29.02 -19.71 -8.13
CA SER A 54 30.48 -19.67 -8.22
C SER A 54 31.00 -19.70 -9.66
N PHE A 55 30.27 -20.35 -10.57
CA PHE A 55 30.59 -20.34 -12.00
C PHE A 55 30.08 -19.07 -12.68
N VAL A 56 28.81 -18.70 -12.47
CA VAL A 56 28.19 -17.55 -13.16
C VAL A 56 28.82 -16.23 -12.73
N ILE A 57 29.30 -16.07 -11.49
CA ILE A 57 30.00 -14.85 -11.08
C ILE A 57 31.28 -14.64 -11.88
N GLY A 58 32.07 -15.70 -12.11
CA GLY A 58 33.33 -15.67 -12.86
C GLY A 58 33.20 -15.58 -14.38
N LEU A 59 32.01 -15.76 -14.96
CA LEU A 59 31.80 -15.62 -16.40
C LEU A 59 32.06 -14.18 -16.88
N PRO A 60 32.67 -13.96 -18.07
CA PRO A 60 32.77 -12.64 -18.67
C PRO A 60 31.40 -12.15 -19.15
N ASP A 61 31.25 -10.83 -19.28
CA ASP A 61 29.99 -10.20 -19.71
C ASP A 61 29.48 -10.71 -21.07
N SER A 62 30.38 -11.12 -21.97
CA SER A 62 30.07 -11.69 -23.28
C SER A 62 29.35 -13.04 -23.21
N GLU A 63 29.60 -13.85 -22.17
CA GLU A 63 28.90 -15.11 -21.93
C GLU A 63 27.62 -14.88 -21.12
N LYS A 64 27.66 -14.00 -20.10
CA LYS A 64 26.48 -13.55 -19.36
C LYS A 64 25.40 -12.98 -20.29
N GLY A 65 25.80 -12.25 -21.34
CA GLY A 65 24.89 -11.73 -22.37
C GLY A 65 24.17 -12.79 -23.21
N LYS A 66 24.67 -14.03 -23.28
CA LYS A 66 24.01 -15.16 -23.98
C LYS A 66 22.97 -15.87 -23.10
N LEU A 67 22.94 -15.58 -21.79
CA LEU A 67 22.09 -16.23 -20.80
C LEU A 67 21.06 -15.26 -20.19
N PRO A 68 20.26 -14.53 -20.99
CA PRO A 68 19.43 -13.43 -20.51
C PRO A 68 18.36 -13.86 -19.50
N HIS A 69 17.86 -15.10 -19.59
CA HIS A 69 16.84 -15.61 -18.68
C HIS A 69 17.43 -16.05 -17.33
N VAL A 70 18.63 -16.66 -17.34
CA VAL A 70 19.41 -16.92 -16.11
C VAL A 70 19.81 -15.61 -15.43
N MET A 71 20.31 -14.63 -16.19
CA MET A 71 20.73 -13.33 -15.62
C MET A 71 19.54 -12.52 -15.07
N ARG A 72 18.36 -12.58 -15.72
CA ARG A 72 17.09 -12.05 -15.17
C ARG A 72 16.71 -12.73 -13.84
N TRP A 73 16.77 -14.06 -13.81
CA TRP A 73 16.40 -14.86 -12.64
C TRP A 73 17.37 -14.66 -11.46
N ILE A 74 18.67 -14.54 -11.74
CA ILE A 74 19.70 -14.14 -10.76
C ILE A 74 19.45 -12.73 -10.21
N ASP A 75 19.16 -11.74 -11.06
CA ASP A 75 18.83 -10.38 -10.60
C ASP A 75 17.58 -10.36 -9.71
N TYR A 76 16.56 -11.16 -10.07
CA TYR A 76 15.33 -11.32 -9.30
C TYR A 76 15.56 -11.97 -7.93
N ILE A 77 16.32 -13.07 -7.85
CA ILE A 77 16.64 -13.75 -6.58
C ILE A 77 17.47 -12.83 -5.67
N GLN A 78 18.53 -12.20 -6.20
CA GLN A 78 19.38 -11.24 -5.46
C GLN A 78 18.66 -9.94 -5.08
N GLY A 79 17.48 -9.67 -5.66
CA GLY A 79 16.63 -8.52 -5.34
C GLY A 79 15.48 -8.84 -4.38
N LYS A 80 15.14 -10.12 -4.19
CA LYS A 80 14.07 -10.57 -3.28
C LYS A 80 14.57 -10.91 -1.88
N GLU A 81 15.76 -11.48 -1.75
CA GLU A 81 16.31 -11.91 -0.46
C GLU A 81 17.67 -11.29 -0.15
N ASN A 82 17.98 -11.17 1.15
CA ASN A 82 19.20 -10.50 1.64
C ASN A 82 20.44 -11.42 1.58
N LEU A 83 20.64 -12.06 0.42
CA LEU A 83 21.67 -13.07 0.15
C LEU A 83 23.11 -12.51 0.16
N GLY A 84 23.28 -11.18 0.16
CA GLY A 84 24.58 -10.49 0.17
C GLY A 84 25.45 -10.74 1.42
N LYS A 85 24.99 -11.54 2.38
CA LYS A 85 25.79 -12.08 3.50
C LYS A 85 26.40 -13.47 3.24
N LEU A 86 25.87 -14.22 2.26
CA LEU A 86 26.33 -15.57 1.91
C LEU A 86 27.01 -15.61 0.53
N PHE A 87 26.59 -14.74 -0.40
CA PHE A 87 27.03 -14.75 -1.80
C PHE A 87 27.45 -13.35 -2.25
N GLU A 88 28.57 -13.25 -2.97
CA GLU A 88 28.97 -12.01 -3.64
C GLU A 88 27.96 -11.66 -4.75
N LYS A 89 27.63 -10.38 -4.89
CA LYS A 89 26.55 -9.95 -5.79
C LYS A 89 26.99 -10.00 -7.26
N ILE A 90 26.40 -10.92 -8.02
CA ILE A 90 26.57 -11.02 -9.47
C ILE A 90 26.01 -9.73 -10.11
N LEU A 91 26.90 -8.93 -10.69
CA LEU A 91 26.55 -7.68 -11.36
C LEU A 91 25.81 -7.96 -12.69
N VAL A 92 24.55 -7.52 -12.77
CA VAL A 92 23.71 -7.68 -13.96
C VAL A 92 23.63 -6.33 -14.70
N LYS A 93 24.29 -6.24 -15.86
CA LYS A 93 24.26 -5.03 -16.72
C LYS A 93 22.91 -4.90 -17.43
N LYS A 94 21.99 -4.17 -16.81
CA LYS A 94 20.66 -3.87 -17.38
C LYS A 94 20.79 -2.90 -18.56
N ALA A 95 20.18 -3.22 -19.69
CA ALA A 95 20.16 -2.33 -20.85
C ALA A 95 19.37 -1.05 -20.52
N GLN A 96 19.94 0.13 -20.82
CA GLN A 96 19.21 1.38 -20.69
C GLN A 96 18.09 1.44 -21.72
N PHE A 97 16.84 1.38 -21.27
CA PHE A 97 15.68 1.68 -22.09
C PHE A 97 15.73 3.13 -22.56
N LYS A 98 15.91 3.34 -23.86
CA LYS A 98 15.75 4.65 -24.50
C LYS A 98 14.30 4.75 -24.99
N PRO A 99 13.41 5.51 -24.32
CA PRO A 99 12.06 5.71 -24.84
C PRO A 99 12.13 6.37 -26.22
N GLN A 100 11.37 5.85 -27.18
CA GLN A 100 11.23 6.51 -28.48
C GLN A 100 10.46 7.82 -28.28
N SER A 101 11.10 8.95 -28.58
CA SER A 101 10.47 10.26 -28.53
C SER A 101 9.50 10.42 -29.71
N THR A 102 8.25 10.03 -29.51
CA THR A 102 7.17 10.27 -30.48
C THR A 102 7.07 11.77 -30.73
N LYS A 103 7.51 12.22 -31.90
CA LYS A 103 7.42 13.63 -32.29
C LYS A 103 5.95 14.05 -32.35
N LEU A 104 5.66 15.27 -31.94
CA LEU A 104 4.35 15.88 -32.11
C LEU A 104 4.07 16.01 -33.62
N VAL A 105 3.12 15.22 -34.15
CA VAL A 105 2.72 15.29 -35.57
C VAL A 105 1.47 16.15 -35.69
N SER A 106 1.64 17.33 -36.27
CA SER A 106 0.54 18.15 -36.74
C SER A 106 0.00 17.66 -38.09
N ASN A 107 -1.31 17.54 -38.17
CA ASN A 107 -2.21 17.73 -39.33
C ASN A 107 -1.56 18.33 -40.61
N LEU A 108 -1.96 17.99 -41.84
CA LEU A 108 -3.10 17.19 -42.31
C LEU A 108 -2.86 16.73 -43.76
N GLN A 109 -3.40 15.58 -44.19
CA GLN A 109 -4.15 15.44 -45.46
C GLN A 109 -4.83 14.07 -45.53
N ALA A 110 -5.83 13.93 -46.41
CA ALA A 110 -6.69 12.75 -46.50
C ALA A 110 -6.72 12.21 -47.94
N ASP A 111 -7.01 10.92 -48.08
CA ASP A 111 -8.10 10.49 -48.96
C ASP A 111 -8.73 9.17 -48.45
N SER A 112 -9.88 8.86 -49.03
CA SER A 112 -10.77 7.69 -48.89
C SER A 112 -10.13 6.39 -49.43
N SER A 113 -10.56 5.17 -49.05
CA SER A 113 -11.90 4.66 -49.36
C SER A 113 -12.28 3.30 -48.71
N ALA A 114 -13.54 3.25 -48.24
CA ALA A 114 -14.53 2.15 -48.38
C ALA A 114 -14.44 0.79 -47.62
N LYS A 115 -15.63 0.39 -47.09
CA LYS A 115 -16.07 -0.91 -46.51
C LYS A 115 -15.39 -1.35 -45.20
N GLY A 116 -16.09 -1.88 -44.18
CA GLY A 116 -17.46 -2.41 -44.08
C GLY A 116 -17.40 -3.86 -43.55
N THR A 117 -18.18 -4.32 -42.56
CA THR A 117 -19.58 -4.01 -42.20
C THR A 117 -19.86 -4.31 -40.71
N SER A 118 -20.91 -3.70 -40.13
CA SER A 118 -21.31 -3.82 -38.72
C SER A 118 -22.36 -4.91 -38.43
N GLN A 119 -22.33 -5.49 -37.21
CA GLN A 119 -23.45 -6.05 -36.41
C GLN A 119 -22.87 -6.38 -35.02
N ASN A 120 -23.30 -5.92 -33.84
CA ASN A 120 -24.51 -5.23 -33.32
C ASN A 120 -25.79 -6.09 -33.15
N THR A 121 -26.00 -6.59 -31.92
CA THR A 121 -27.33 -6.93 -31.37
C THR A 121 -27.40 -6.54 -29.90
N LYS A 122 -28.44 -5.81 -29.49
CA LYS A 122 -28.81 -5.58 -28.08
C LYS A 122 -29.81 -6.64 -27.61
N LYS A 123 -29.94 -6.85 -26.30
CA LYS A 123 -31.28 -7.01 -25.69
C LYS A 123 -31.35 -6.35 -24.31
N ALA A 124 -32.55 -5.88 -23.95
CA ALA A 124 -32.87 -5.27 -22.65
C ALA A 124 -34.37 -5.42 -22.37
N GLU A 125 -34.73 -5.69 -21.11
CA GLU A 125 -36.06 -5.70 -20.46
C GLU A 125 -35.75 -5.83 -18.94
N LYS A 126 -36.23 -5.07 -17.94
CA LYS A 126 -37.25 -4.00 -17.73
C LYS A 126 -38.54 -4.43 -17.02
N SER A 127 -38.53 -4.29 -15.69
CA SER A 127 -39.65 -3.96 -14.77
C SER A 127 -39.01 -3.39 -13.48
N GLU A 128 -39.52 -2.40 -12.72
CA GLU A 128 -40.89 -2.02 -12.27
C GLU A 128 -41.41 -2.93 -11.13
N ALA A 129 -41.93 -2.42 -9.99
CA ALA A 129 -42.30 -1.04 -9.61
C ALA A 129 -42.09 -0.75 -8.09
N GLU A 130 -42.47 0.46 -7.66
CA GLU A 130 -42.41 0.94 -6.26
C GLU A 130 -43.46 0.32 -5.33
N LEU A 131 -43.27 0.47 -4.00
CA LEU A 131 -44.37 0.85 -3.10
C LEU A 131 -43.83 1.58 -1.84
N ASN A 132 -44.63 2.47 -1.25
CA ASN A 132 -44.19 3.48 -0.29
C ASN A 132 -45.29 3.76 0.76
N LEU A 133 -44.98 3.72 2.07
CA LEU A 133 -45.94 4.01 3.14
C LEU A 133 -45.31 4.82 4.29
N LYS A 134 -46.01 5.88 4.73
CA LYS A 134 -45.64 6.80 5.83
C LYS A 134 -46.58 6.64 7.05
N LYS A 135 -46.03 6.88 8.26
CA LYS A 135 -46.66 7.45 9.47
C LYS A 135 -45.53 7.70 10.52
N SER A 136 -45.41 8.77 11.33
CA SER A 136 -46.37 9.66 12.05
C SER A 136 -47.05 8.94 13.22
N ASP A 137 -47.19 9.43 14.48
CA ASP A 137 -46.77 10.66 15.23
C ASP A 137 -46.91 10.35 16.77
N ASN A 138 -46.64 11.14 17.83
CA ASN A 138 -46.14 12.50 18.17
C ASN A 138 -45.51 12.46 19.61
N GLY A 139 -45.27 13.61 20.29
CA GLY A 139 -44.90 13.72 21.73
C GLY A 139 -43.48 14.27 21.98
N LYS A 140 -43.16 15.44 22.58
CA LYS A 140 -43.80 16.33 23.60
C LYS A 140 -43.97 15.69 24.99
N THR A 141 -43.60 16.31 26.13
CA THR A 141 -43.01 17.65 26.41
C THR A 141 -42.41 17.77 27.83
N ALA A 142 -41.44 18.70 28.01
CA ALA A 142 -41.23 19.53 29.23
C ALA A 142 -40.85 18.87 30.59
N MET A 143 -40.50 19.59 31.66
CA MET A 143 -39.65 20.81 31.87
C MET A 143 -39.58 21.07 33.39
N GLY A 144 -38.41 21.45 33.94
CA GLY A 144 -38.30 21.93 35.32
C GLY A 144 -36.92 21.69 35.96
N ASN A 145 -36.12 22.62 36.50
CA ASN A 145 -35.96 24.09 36.51
C ASN A 145 -35.56 24.54 37.95
N LYS A 146 -34.78 25.64 38.07
CA LYS A 146 -34.24 26.33 39.27
C LYS A 146 -32.81 25.96 39.73
N GLU A 147 -31.98 26.88 40.26
CA GLU A 147 -31.87 28.36 40.09
C GLU A 147 -30.55 28.89 40.72
N SER A 148 -30.28 30.20 40.57
CA SER A 148 -29.37 31.05 41.38
C SER A 148 -27.83 30.91 41.30
N THR A 149 -27.24 31.85 40.55
CA THR A 149 -25.97 32.61 40.75
C THR A 149 -26.03 33.49 42.03
N PRO A 150 -24.98 34.21 42.56
CA PRO A 150 -23.99 35.01 41.79
C PRO A 150 -22.56 35.34 42.33
N GLU A 151 -21.73 35.84 41.38
CA GLU A 151 -20.64 36.85 41.44
C GLU A 151 -19.64 36.98 42.61
N LYS A 152 -18.32 37.00 42.29
CA LYS A 152 -17.46 38.21 42.05
C LYS A 152 -15.97 37.80 41.86
N LYS A 153 -15.01 38.62 41.38
CA LYS A 153 -14.92 39.66 40.32
C LYS A 153 -13.45 40.15 40.27
N GLY A 154 -12.75 40.09 39.14
CA GLY A 154 -11.33 40.52 39.01
C GLY A 154 -10.80 40.35 37.57
N SER A 155 -9.93 41.25 37.11
CA SER A 155 -9.64 41.51 35.68
C SER A 155 -8.35 42.35 35.51
N PRO A 156 -7.78 42.54 34.29
CA PRO A 156 -7.86 41.79 33.02
C PRO A 156 -6.45 41.53 32.39
N GLU A 157 -6.39 41.37 31.05
CA GLU A 157 -5.20 41.56 30.17
C GLU A 157 -4.05 40.53 30.19
N THR A 158 -4.28 39.39 29.53
CA THR A 158 -3.32 38.81 28.53
C THR A 158 -4.08 37.99 27.45
N GLU A 159 -5.22 38.49 26.96
CA GLU A 159 -5.98 37.83 25.88
C GLU A 159 -5.56 38.31 24.49
N ALA A 160 -4.68 37.56 23.81
CA ALA A 160 -4.39 37.78 22.38
C ALA A 160 -4.01 36.50 21.56
N VAL A 161 -4.03 35.30 22.15
CA VAL A 161 -3.66 34.04 21.43
C VAL A 161 -4.63 32.87 21.66
N GLU A 162 -5.34 32.79 22.79
CA GLU A 162 -6.24 31.65 23.11
C GLU A 162 -7.62 31.70 22.42
N LYS A 163 -7.69 32.05 21.13
CA LYS A 163 -8.95 32.06 20.34
C LYS A 163 -8.94 31.23 19.05
N ASP A 164 -8.15 30.16 19.02
CA ASP A 164 -8.65 28.88 18.54
C ASP A 164 -7.80 27.70 19.03
N LYS A 165 -8.39 26.74 19.76
CA LYS A 165 -7.76 25.42 20.01
C LYS A 165 -8.18 24.48 18.88
N GLU A 166 -7.71 24.83 17.69
CA GLU A 166 -7.97 24.09 16.46
C GLU A 166 -7.51 22.63 16.62
N VAL A 167 -8.35 21.68 16.18
CA VAL A 167 -8.09 20.25 16.38
C VAL A 167 -6.99 19.82 15.41
N ASN A 168 -5.75 19.79 15.90
CA ASN A 168 -4.54 19.59 15.10
C ASN A 168 -4.16 18.10 14.95
N VAL A 169 -3.43 17.77 13.88
CA VAL A 169 -2.97 16.41 13.55
C VAL A 169 -2.07 15.81 14.64
N SER A 170 -1.35 16.63 15.41
CA SER A 170 -0.49 16.20 16.53
C SER A 170 -1.22 15.52 17.69
N LEU A 171 -2.56 15.50 17.70
CA LEU A 171 -3.37 14.70 18.62
C LEU A 171 -3.41 13.22 18.22
N LEU A 172 -3.21 12.89 16.93
CA LEU A 172 -3.22 11.53 16.38
C LEU A 172 -1.85 10.88 16.53
N ASN A 173 -1.80 9.62 16.99
CA ASN A 173 -0.58 8.81 16.92
C ASN A 173 -0.56 8.08 15.58
N LEU A 174 0.00 8.74 14.57
CA LEU A 174 0.19 8.18 13.24
C LEU A 174 1.50 7.41 13.19
N GLN A 175 1.46 6.13 12.82
CA GLN A 175 2.63 5.25 12.79
C GLN A 175 2.72 4.46 11.48
N VAL A 176 3.95 4.05 11.14
CA VAL A 176 4.24 3.08 10.08
C VAL A 176 4.00 1.66 10.60
N GLY A 177 3.13 0.91 9.93
CA GLY A 177 2.90 -0.51 10.20
C GLY A 177 3.26 -1.41 9.02
N LEU A 178 3.47 -2.69 9.30
CA LEU A 178 3.66 -3.76 8.32
C LEU A 178 2.56 -4.81 8.52
N ILE A 179 1.73 -5.03 7.50
CA ILE A 179 0.67 -6.06 7.56
C ILE A 179 1.33 -7.44 7.50
N ARG A 180 1.16 -8.25 8.55
CA ARG A 180 1.71 -9.61 8.68
C ARG A 180 0.75 -10.69 8.20
N LYS A 181 -0.55 -10.48 8.40
CA LYS A 181 -1.64 -11.28 7.82
C LYS A 181 -2.80 -10.37 7.46
N ALA A 182 -3.58 -10.76 6.46
CA ALA A 182 -4.90 -10.20 6.22
C ALA A 182 -5.89 -11.33 5.85
N TRP A 183 -7.18 -11.18 6.17
CA TRP A 183 -8.24 -12.10 5.75
C TRP A 183 -9.59 -11.38 5.63
N LYS A 184 -10.57 -12.00 4.95
CA LYS A 184 -11.92 -11.43 4.79
C LYS A 184 -12.71 -11.56 6.10
N HIS A 185 -13.44 -10.52 6.47
CA HIS A 185 -14.14 -10.45 7.75
C HIS A 185 -15.31 -11.45 7.81
N PRO A 186 -15.45 -12.27 8.87
CA PRO A 186 -16.33 -13.46 8.88
C PRO A 186 -17.83 -13.17 8.74
N SER A 187 -18.28 -11.95 9.00
CA SER A 187 -19.68 -11.51 8.88
C SER A 187 -19.88 -10.22 8.06
N ALA A 188 -18.91 -9.83 7.21
CA ALA A 188 -19.04 -8.63 6.38
C ALA A 188 -18.13 -8.64 5.14
N ASP A 189 -18.71 -8.84 3.96
CA ASP A 189 -17.99 -8.95 2.67
C ASP A 189 -17.23 -7.67 2.26
N SER A 190 -17.57 -6.52 2.86
CA SER A 190 -16.92 -5.23 2.62
C SER A 190 -15.77 -4.92 3.57
N LEU A 191 -15.42 -5.82 4.49
CA LEU A 191 -14.37 -5.61 5.50
C LEU A 191 -13.26 -6.66 5.38
N LEU A 192 -12.02 -6.20 5.57
CA LEU A 192 -10.87 -7.07 5.82
C LEU A 192 -10.47 -6.95 7.30
N VAL A 193 -9.78 -7.97 7.79
CA VAL A 193 -9.14 -7.97 9.11
C VAL A 193 -7.65 -8.15 8.90
N GLU A 194 -6.85 -7.26 9.48
CA GLU A 194 -5.39 -7.26 9.35
C GLU A 194 -4.72 -7.48 10.71
N GLU A 195 -3.67 -8.30 10.75
CA GLU A 195 -2.67 -8.28 11.82
C GLU A 195 -1.53 -7.35 11.41
N ILE A 196 -1.37 -6.22 12.10
CA ILE A 196 -0.39 -5.20 11.75
C ILE A 196 0.71 -5.13 12.81
N ASP A 197 1.95 -5.33 12.37
CA ASP A 197 3.17 -5.09 13.14
C ASP A 197 3.46 -3.59 13.17
N VAL A 198 3.59 -3.01 14.37
CA VAL A 198 3.95 -1.60 14.59
C VAL A 198 5.15 -1.47 15.55
N GLY A 199 6.02 -2.48 15.62
CA GLY A 199 7.15 -2.51 16.55
C GLY A 199 6.76 -2.76 18.02
N ASP A 200 5.46 -2.81 18.33
CA ASP A 200 4.93 -3.32 19.61
C ASP A 200 5.24 -4.81 19.77
N ALA A 201 5.31 -5.30 21.01
CA ALA A 201 5.54 -6.73 21.31
C ALA A 201 4.37 -7.67 20.92
N LYS A 202 3.32 -7.13 20.31
CA LYS A 202 2.15 -7.85 19.78
C LYS A 202 1.70 -7.20 18.47
N LEU A 203 1.24 -8.02 17.54
CA LEU A 203 0.55 -7.55 16.34
C LEU A 203 -0.81 -6.97 16.76
N ARG A 204 -1.16 -5.81 16.22
CA ARG A 204 -2.45 -5.16 16.45
C ARG A 204 -3.46 -5.68 15.45
N GLN A 205 -4.65 -6.05 15.92
CA GLN A 205 -5.74 -6.42 15.02
C GLN A 205 -6.46 -5.14 14.55
N VAL A 206 -6.52 -4.94 13.25
CA VAL A 206 -7.25 -3.82 12.61
C VAL A 206 -8.35 -4.41 11.71
N VAL A 207 -9.42 -3.65 11.49
CA VAL A 207 -10.49 -4.01 10.56
C VAL A 207 -10.70 -2.86 9.58
N SER A 208 -10.37 -3.07 8.31
CA SER A 208 -10.42 -2.04 7.26
C SER A 208 -11.59 -2.22 6.30
N GLY A 209 -11.96 -1.14 5.59
CA GLY A 209 -12.99 -1.15 4.55
C GLY A 209 -12.50 -1.58 3.16
N LEU A 210 -11.36 -2.29 3.07
CA LEU A 210 -10.61 -2.46 1.83
C LEU A 210 -11.03 -3.64 0.94
N ALA A 211 -11.94 -4.52 1.38
CA ALA A 211 -12.32 -5.76 0.68
C ALA A 211 -12.96 -5.57 -0.72
N LYS A 212 -13.28 -4.32 -1.09
CA LYS A 212 -13.79 -3.94 -2.42
C LYS A 212 -12.69 -3.48 -3.40
N TYR A 213 -11.47 -3.28 -2.90
CA TYR A 213 -10.36 -2.64 -3.64
C TYR A 213 -9.10 -3.50 -3.66
N PHE A 214 -8.91 -4.38 -2.66
CA PHE A 214 -7.79 -5.33 -2.58
C PHE A 214 -8.28 -6.70 -2.11
N ASP A 215 -7.64 -7.75 -2.61
CA ASP A 215 -7.70 -9.07 -1.97
C ASP A 215 -6.69 -9.16 -0.81
N PRO A 216 -6.91 -10.03 0.20
CA PRO A 216 -6.07 -10.08 1.40
C PRO A 216 -4.58 -10.34 1.11
N ASP A 217 -4.30 -11.16 0.10
CA ASP A 217 -2.93 -11.52 -0.30
C ASP A 217 -2.14 -10.32 -0.85
N GLU A 218 -2.81 -9.32 -1.43
CA GLU A 218 -2.19 -8.08 -1.93
C GLU A 218 -1.82 -7.09 -0.82
N LEU A 219 -2.38 -7.29 0.38
CA LEU A 219 -2.06 -6.51 1.57
C LEU A 219 -0.97 -7.18 2.42
N MET A 220 -0.71 -8.48 2.26
CA MET A 220 0.33 -9.16 3.04
C MET A 220 1.72 -8.61 2.74
N ASN A 221 2.49 -8.38 3.81
CA ASN A 221 3.80 -7.72 3.80
C ASN A 221 3.82 -6.29 3.21
N ARG A 222 2.65 -5.67 2.99
CA ARG A 222 2.56 -4.26 2.60
C ARG A 222 2.76 -3.37 3.82
N ARG A 223 3.54 -2.28 3.64
CA ARG A 223 3.65 -1.23 4.65
C ARG A 223 2.54 -0.21 4.46
N VAL A 224 2.00 0.29 5.58
CA VAL A 224 0.88 1.23 5.61
C VAL A 224 1.10 2.28 6.70
N VAL A 225 0.43 3.43 6.58
CA VAL A 225 0.28 4.39 7.69
C VAL A 225 -1.03 4.11 8.43
N LEU A 226 -1.02 4.10 9.76
CA LEU A 226 -2.21 3.87 10.57
C LEU A 226 -2.25 4.75 11.83
N ILE A 227 -3.47 5.01 12.33
CA ILE A 227 -3.70 5.64 13.64
C ILE A 227 -3.73 4.55 14.71
N THR A 228 -2.85 4.63 15.71
CA THR A 228 -2.71 3.60 16.77
C THR A 228 -3.18 4.05 18.17
N ASN A 229 -3.60 5.31 18.32
CA ASN A 229 -4.23 5.83 19.54
C ASN A 229 -5.75 6.00 19.43
N VAL A 230 -6.41 5.40 18.42
CA VAL A 230 -7.87 5.28 18.44
C VAL A 230 -8.32 4.44 19.64
N LYS A 231 -9.48 4.74 20.23
CA LYS A 231 -10.06 3.85 21.24
C LYS A 231 -10.42 2.51 20.56
N PRO A 232 -9.93 1.36 21.06
CA PRO A 232 -10.32 0.06 20.52
C PRO A 232 -11.83 -0.13 20.54
N GLY A 233 -12.39 -0.65 19.45
CA GLY A 233 -13.82 -0.85 19.28
C GLY A 233 -14.13 -2.06 18.40
N LYS A 234 -15.30 -2.67 18.60
CA LYS A 234 -15.79 -3.72 17.70
C LYS A 234 -16.35 -3.12 16.43
N LEU A 235 -15.94 -3.65 15.28
CA LEU A 235 -16.56 -3.40 13.99
C LEU A 235 -17.25 -4.71 13.58
N ARG A 236 -18.59 -4.73 13.61
CA ARG A 236 -19.38 -5.97 13.69
C ARG A 236 -18.92 -6.80 14.90
N ASP A 237 -18.40 -8.01 14.66
CA ASP A 237 -18.10 -8.99 15.69
C ASP A 237 -16.60 -9.01 16.08
N VAL A 238 -15.74 -8.48 15.20
CA VAL A 238 -14.28 -8.44 15.33
C VAL A 238 -13.83 -7.13 15.97
N MET A 239 -12.74 -7.18 16.74
CA MET A 239 -12.15 -6.03 17.42
C MET A 239 -11.14 -5.30 16.52
N SER A 240 -11.22 -3.97 16.42
CA SER A 240 -10.20 -3.14 15.79
C SER A 240 -9.49 -2.27 16.84
N GLU A 241 -8.16 -2.25 16.78
CA GLU A 241 -7.23 -1.51 17.65
C GLU A 241 -6.45 -0.42 16.89
N GLY A 242 -6.90 -0.10 15.67
CA GLY A 242 -6.29 0.88 14.80
C GLY A 242 -7.23 1.36 13.68
N LEU A 243 -6.73 2.27 12.84
CA LEU A 243 -7.36 2.68 11.58
C LEU A 243 -6.26 2.87 10.52
N VAL A 244 -6.26 2.08 9.45
CA VAL A 244 -5.34 2.27 8.31
C VAL A 244 -5.77 3.49 7.51
N LEU A 245 -4.86 4.45 7.33
CA LEU A 245 -5.11 5.65 6.54
C LEU A 245 -5.04 5.32 5.04
N CYS A 246 -6.08 5.71 4.31
CA CYS A 246 -6.22 5.45 2.90
C CYS A 246 -6.43 6.75 2.11
N ALA A 247 -5.74 6.89 0.98
CA ALA A 247 -6.10 7.87 -0.03
C ALA A 247 -7.35 7.40 -0.77
N SER A 248 -8.32 8.29 -0.96
CA SER A 248 -9.56 8.02 -1.68
C SER A 248 -9.81 9.08 -2.74
N SER A 249 -10.02 8.64 -3.98
CA SER A 249 -10.41 9.50 -5.10
C SER A 249 -11.75 10.20 -4.81
N LYS A 250 -12.00 11.35 -5.44
CA LYS A 250 -13.18 12.19 -5.23
C LYS A 250 -14.49 11.45 -5.51
N ASP A 251 -14.49 10.58 -6.53
CA ASP A 251 -15.64 9.77 -6.93
C ASP A 251 -15.79 8.48 -6.10
N HIS A 252 -14.88 8.26 -5.13
CA HIS A 252 -14.75 7.06 -4.29
C HIS A 252 -14.65 5.72 -5.07
N THR A 253 -14.26 5.80 -6.35
CA THR A 253 -14.02 4.67 -7.26
C THR A 253 -12.70 3.94 -6.97
N VAL A 254 -11.70 4.65 -6.46
CA VAL A 254 -10.38 4.11 -6.09
C VAL A 254 -10.05 4.53 -4.67
N VAL A 255 -9.61 3.56 -3.86
CA VAL A 255 -9.12 3.73 -2.49
C VAL A 255 -7.88 2.88 -2.34
N GLU A 256 -6.81 3.42 -1.73
CA GLU A 256 -5.59 2.65 -1.42
C GLU A 256 -4.95 3.08 -0.10
N PRO A 257 -4.27 2.18 0.63
CA PRO A 257 -3.48 2.54 1.81
C PRO A 257 -2.35 3.52 1.47
N LEU A 258 -2.11 4.49 2.35
CA LEU A 258 -0.92 5.35 2.26
C LEU A 258 0.37 4.53 2.42
N ILE A 259 1.30 4.71 1.50
CA ILE A 259 2.55 3.95 1.41
C ILE A 259 3.69 4.78 2.05
N PRO A 260 4.25 4.37 3.19
CA PRO A 260 5.49 4.94 3.71
C PRO A 260 6.71 4.39 2.93
N PRO A 261 7.82 5.14 2.84
CA PRO A 261 8.99 4.72 2.07
C PRO A 261 9.68 3.49 2.65
N GLU A 262 10.36 2.70 1.81
CA GLU A 262 11.01 1.43 2.20
C GLU A 262 12.13 1.60 3.25
N SER A 263 12.66 2.81 3.39
CA SER A 263 13.64 3.25 4.39
C SER A 263 13.03 3.59 5.76
N ALA A 264 11.71 3.81 5.87
CA ALA A 264 11.04 4.08 7.14
C ALA A 264 11.00 2.82 8.03
N LYS A 265 11.05 2.98 9.35
CA LYS A 265 11.06 1.87 10.32
C LYS A 265 9.63 1.46 10.69
N ILE A 266 9.43 0.19 10.98
CA ILE A 266 8.16 -0.30 11.55
C ILE A 266 8.01 0.29 12.97
N GLY A 267 6.83 0.82 13.28
CA GLY A 267 6.54 1.55 14.51
C GLY A 267 6.96 3.02 14.51
N GLU A 268 7.58 3.51 13.43
CA GLU A 268 8.00 4.91 13.32
C GLU A 268 6.79 5.86 13.29
N CYS A 269 6.80 6.88 14.15
CA CYS A 269 5.75 7.90 14.16
C CYS A 269 5.93 8.88 13.00
N ILE A 270 4.84 9.24 12.33
CA ILE A 270 4.83 10.27 11.29
C ILE A 270 5.01 11.64 11.93
N SER A 271 5.93 12.42 11.38
CA SER A 271 6.24 13.79 11.80
C SER A 271 5.69 14.83 10.82
N PHE A 272 5.44 16.04 11.33
CA PHE A 272 4.92 17.18 10.56
C PHE A 272 5.76 18.41 10.88
N SER A 273 6.35 19.04 9.86
CA SER A 273 7.21 20.21 10.06
C SER A 273 6.41 21.40 10.58
N GLY A 274 6.86 22.01 11.69
CA GLY A 274 6.19 23.15 12.31
C GLY A 274 4.93 22.81 13.12
N ILE A 275 4.67 21.53 13.42
CA ILE A 275 3.57 21.10 14.30
C ILE A 275 4.13 20.32 15.48
N ASP A 276 4.53 21.04 16.52
CA ASP A 276 4.95 20.46 17.79
C ASP A 276 3.72 20.04 18.63
N GLY A 277 3.73 18.80 19.11
CA GLY A 277 2.70 18.27 20.00
C GLY A 277 2.86 16.78 20.25
N LYS A 278 2.42 16.33 21.42
CA LYS A 278 2.42 14.90 21.79
C LYS A 278 1.02 14.31 21.53
N PRO A 279 0.90 13.15 20.85
CA PRO A 279 -0.37 12.45 20.68
C PRO A 279 -1.12 12.20 21.99
N GLU A 280 -2.46 12.27 21.95
CA GLU A 280 -3.27 11.83 23.09
C GLU A 280 -3.07 10.32 23.31
N GLY A 281 -3.01 9.86 24.57
CA GLY A 281 -2.80 8.44 24.86
C GLY A 281 -3.89 7.53 24.28
N VAL A 282 -5.15 7.99 24.33
CA VAL A 282 -6.29 7.41 23.61
C VAL A 282 -7.22 8.55 23.18
N LEU A 283 -7.51 8.64 21.88
CA LEU A 283 -8.44 9.61 21.30
C LEU A 283 -9.86 9.43 21.86
N ASN A 284 -10.55 10.54 22.13
CA ASN A 284 -11.89 10.50 22.71
C ASN A 284 -12.96 10.48 21.60
N PRO A 285 -13.73 9.38 21.42
CA PRO A 285 -14.72 9.30 20.35
C PRO A 285 -15.80 10.38 20.42
N LYS A 286 -16.13 10.88 21.63
CA LYS A 286 -17.13 11.94 21.81
C LYS A 286 -16.64 13.30 21.28
N LYS A 287 -15.33 13.55 21.22
CA LYS A 287 -14.76 14.80 20.68
C LYS A 287 -14.79 14.84 19.13
N LYS A 288 -14.93 13.68 18.48
CA LYS A 288 -14.84 13.49 17.01
C LYS A 288 -13.58 14.14 16.40
N GLN A 289 -12.42 13.92 17.04
CA GLN A 289 -11.17 14.59 16.67
C GLN A 289 -10.71 14.26 15.25
N PHE A 290 -10.67 12.96 14.91
CA PHE A 290 -10.28 12.55 13.56
C PHE A 290 -11.22 13.11 12.48
N GLU A 291 -12.53 13.13 12.70
CA GLU A 291 -13.51 13.70 11.76
C GLU A 291 -13.31 15.21 11.48
N LYS A 292 -12.67 15.94 12.40
CA LYS A 292 -12.32 17.36 12.24
C LYS A 292 -10.95 17.55 11.56
N ILE A 293 -10.04 16.60 11.75
CA ILE A 293 -8.71 16.61 11.12
C ILE A 293 -8.79 16.13 9.66
N ALA A 294 -9.53 15.05 9.39
CA ALA A 294 -9.59 14.38 8.09
C ALA A 294 -9.92 15.29 6.87
N PRO A 295 -10.81 16.29 6.95
CA PRO A 295 -11.01 17.25 5.85
C PRO A 295 -9.76 18.05 5.44
N ASN A 296 -8.77 18.12 6.33
CA ASN A 296 -7.47 18.77 6.09
C ASN A 296 -6.38 17.77 5.66
N LEU A 297 -6.67 16.46 5.57
CA LEU A 297 -5.75 15.42 5.13
C LEU A 297 -6.00 15.11 3.65
N PHE A 298 -5.02 15.39 2.80
CA PHE A 298 -5.13 15.20 1.35
C PHE A 298 -3.78 14.92 0.71
N THR A 299 -3.78 14.27 -0.46
CA THR A 299 -2.58 14.09 -1.28
C THR A 299 -2.36 15.28 -2.22
N ASP A 300 -1.10 15.66 -2.44
CA ASP A 300 -0.74 16.76 -3.34
C ASP A 300 -0.78 16.36 -4.84
N ASP A 301 -0.35 17.26 -5.71
CA ASP A 301 -0.19 17.05 -7.16
C ASP A 301 0.75 15.89 -7.53
N LYS A 302 1.61 15.43 -6.61
CA LYS A 302 2.59 14.35 -6.77
C LYS A 302 2.20 13.07 -6.02
N GLY A 303 1.04 13.06 -5.34
CA GLY A 303 0.59 11.94 -4.51
C GLY A 303 1.21 11.90 -3.11
N VAL A 304 1.96 12.91 -2.68
CA VAL A 304 2.49 13.01 -1.30
C VAL A 304 1.34 13.28 -0.33
N ALA A 305 1.24 12.50 0.74
CA ALA A 305 0.25 12.72 1.79
C ALA A 305 0.58 13.98 2.61
N THR A 306 -0.40 14.85 2.83
CA THR A 306 -0.23 16.11 3.58
C THR A 306 -1.36 16.37 4.58
N PHE A 307 -1.05 17.12 5.64
CA PHE A 307 -2.03 17.82 6.48
C PHE A 307 -1.89 19.32 6.24
N LYS A 308 -2.94 19.99 5.74
CA LYS A 308 -2.89 21.42 5.36
C LYS A 308 -1.70 21.79 4.43
N GLY A 309 -1.25 20.86 3.59
CA GLY A 309 -0.07 21.03 2.73
C GLY A 309 1.29 20.70 3.37
N ILE A 310 1.35 20.40 4.67
CA ILE A 310 2.57 19.92 5.36
C ILE A 310 2.69 18.40 5.13
N PRO A 311 3.78 17.89 4.52
CA PRO A 311 3.94 16.47 4.25
C PRO A 311 3.99 15.56 5.50
N PHE A 312 3.46 14.35 5.35
CA PHE A 312 3.64 13.23 6.28
C PHE A 312 5.09 12.73 6.18
N MET A 313 5.96 13.08 7.15
CA MET A 313 7.40 12.78 7.08
C MET A 313 7.84 11.63 7.98
N THR A 314 8.66 10.73 7.44
CA THR A 314 9.43 9.71 8.16
C THR A 314 10.93 9.95 7.98
N SER A 315 11.79 9.27 8.74
CA SER A 315 13.24 9.21 8.52
C SER A 315 13.63 8.69 7.13
N GLY A 316 12.73 7.96 6.46
CA GLY A 316 12.90 7.51 5.08
C GLY A 316 12.46 8.49 4.00
N GLY A 317 11.79 9.60 4.36
CA GLY A 317 11.15 10.54 3.45
C GLY A 317 9.62 10.63 3.61
N PRO A 318 8.90 11.23 2.65
CA PRO A 318 7.45 11.43 2.74
C PRO A 318 6.64 10.15 2.47
N CYS A 319 5.47 10.02 3.11
CA CYS A 319 4.46 9.03 2.74
C CYS A 319 3.71 9.43 1.46
N THR A 320 3.37 8.47 0.60
CA THR A 320 2.82 8.70 -0.74
C THR A 320 1.63 7.81 -1.07
N SER A 321 0.99 8.13 -2.19
CA SER A 321 -0.11 7.42 -2.84
C SER A 321 0.02 7.59 -4.36
N SER A 322 -0.48 6.62 -5.14
CA SER A 322 -0.68 6.74 -6.58
C SER A 322 -1.79 7.74 -6.96
N ILE A 323 -2.71 8.03 -6.03
CA ILE A 323 -3.84 8.95 -6.25
C ILE A 323 -3.43 10.37 -5.83
N SER A 324 -3.18 11.26 -6.79
CA SER A 324 -3.02 12.70 -6.54
C SER A 324 -4.35 13.39 -6.24
N LYS A 325 -4.33 14.46 -5.43
CA LYS A 325 -5.52 15.28 -5.09
C LYS A 325 -6.67 14.49 -4.46
N ALA A 326 -6.34 13.42 -3.74
CA ALA A 326 -7.24 12.53 -3.03
C ALA A 326 -7.54 13.04 -1.60
N SER A 327 -8.71 12.71 -1.06
CA SER A 327 -8.99 12.87 0.38
C SER A 327 -8.41 11.69 1.14
N ILE A 328 -7.73 11.93 2.26
CA ILE A 328 -7.22 10.87 3.14
C ILE A 328 -8.25 10.60 4.25
N LYS A 329 -8.57 9.33 4.49
CA LYS A 329 -9.59 8.88 5.45
C LYS A 329 -9.14 7.63 6.21
#